data_AF-A0A523NQ79-F1
#
_entry.id   AF-A0A523NQ79-F1
#
_cell.length_a   1.000
_cell.length_b   1.000
_cell.length_c   1.000
_cell.angle_alpha   90.00
_cell.angle_beta   90.00
_cell.angle_gamma   90.00
#
_symmetry.space_group_name_H-M   'P 1'
#
loop_
_entity.id
_entity.type
_entity.pdbx_description
1 polymer ?
#
loop_
_entity_poly.entity_id
_entity_poly.type
_entity_poly.pdbx_seq_one_letter_code
_entity_poly.pdbx_strand_id
1 'polypeptide(L)'
;MAKLQRKAKGERPYFFSEPNVDKVIAMVMGLAGEVAVLHDRIDTMERLLEKKVGIKRSEIEKYKPSVAVMTERAAWREQFLSEVLRIVEIEREALTTGDTAHYDEAIALVEERDKPRRKTSKKASK
;
A
#
# COMPACT_ATOMS: atom_id res chain seq x y z
N MET A 1 -14.12 -18.16 -20.28
CA MET A 1 -12.72 -18.04 -20.75
C MET A 1 -11.82 -18.74 -19.74
N ALA A 2 -10.94 -19.63 -20.19
CA ALA A 2 -10.07 -20.39 -19.29
C ALA A 2 -9.02 -19.48 -18.65
N LYS A 3 -8.88 -19.53 -17.33
CA LYS A 3 -7.89 -18.74 -16.58
C LYS A 3 -6.51 -19.35 -16.82
N LEU A 4 -5.68 -18.69 -17.63
CA LEU A 4 -4.30 -19.11 -17.87
C LEU A 4 -3.51 -19.11 -16.56
N GLN A 5 -2.72 -20.17 -16.34
CA GLN A 5 -1.83 -20.23 -15.18
C GLN A 5 -0.73 -19.16 -15.32
N ARG A 6 -0.65 -18.29 -14.31
CA ARG A 6 0.31 -17.16 -14.29
C ARG A 6 1.68 -17.53 -13.72
N LYS A 7 1.79 -18.69 -13.06
CA LYS A 7 3.05 -19.16 -12.49
C LYS A 7 3.85 -19.92 -13.55
N ALA A 8 5.08 -19.48 -13.81
CA ALA A 8 6.03 -20.25 -14.60
C ALA A 8 6.39 -21.58 -13.89
N LYS A 9 6.78 -22.60 -14.65
CA LYS A 9 7.30 -23.85 -14.06
C LYS A 9 8.65 -23.57 -13.37
N GLY A 10 8.84 -24.16 -12.19
CA GLY A 10 10.07 -24.04 -11.40
C GLY A 10 9.94 -23.12 -10.18
N GLU A 11 11.02 -23.07 -9.40
CA GLU A 11 11.20 -22.11 -8.31
C GLU A 11 11.52 -20.73 -8.88
N ARG A 12 11.06 -19.66 -8.21
CA ARG A 12 11.35 -18.30 -8.64
C ARG A 12 12.82 -17.98 -8.29
N PRO A 13 13.65 -17.54 -9.26
CA PRO A 13 15.02 -17.14 -8.96
C PRO A 13 15.01 -15.89 -8.06
N TYR A 14 15.87 -15.91 -7.04
CA TYR A 14 16.18 -14.77 -6.18
C TYR A 14 17.60 -14.31 -6.49
N PHE A 15 17.79 -13.01 -6.64
CA PHE A 15 19.09 -12.42 -6.99
C PHE A 15 19.79 -11.82 -5.77
N PHE A 16 19.04 -11.41 -4.75
CA PHE A 16 19.57 -10.82 -3.52
C PHE A 16 19.59 -11.83 -2.38
N SER A 17 20.46 -11.58 -1.38
CA SER A 17 20.56 -12.40 -0.18
C SER A 17 19.29 -12.35 0.68
N GLU A 18 18.58 -11.23 0.65
CA GLU A 18 17.30 -11.03 1.32
C GLU A 18 16.15 -11.19 0.29
N PRO A 19 15.39 -12.29 0.31
CA PRO A 19 14.37 -12.59 -0.69
C PRO A 19 13.26 -11.52 -0.80
N ASN A 20 13.06 -10.72 0.25
CA ASN A 20 12.09 -9.64 0.24
C ASN A 20 12.49 -8.48 -0.69
N VAL A 21 13.78 -8.28 -0.97
CA VAL A 21 14.25 -7.26 -1.91
C VAL A 21 13.79 -7.57 -3.33
N ASP A 22 13.96 -8.82 -3.80
CA ASP A 22 13.48 -9.26 -5.11
C ASP A 22 11.96 -9.13 -5.27
N LYS A 23 11.21 -9.35 -4.17
CA LYS A 23 9.75 -9.17 -4.17
C LYS A 23 9.38 -7.71 -4.36
N VAL A 24 10.01 -6.80 -3.61
CA VAL A 24 9.78 -5.35 -3.74
C VAL A 24 10.13 -4.87 -5.14
N ILE A 25 11.29 -5.25 -5.68
CA ILE A 25 11.71 -4.87 -7.04
C ILE A 25 10.67 -5.33 -8.07
N ALA A 26 10.19 -6.58 -7.97
CA ALA A 26 9.18 -7.06 -8.91
C ALA A 26 7.84 -6.33 -8.78
N MET A 27 7.43 -5.95 -7.56
CA MET A 27 6.24 -5.11 -7.36
C MET A 27 6.43 -3.73 -8.00
N VAL A 28 7.59 -3.09 -7.82
CA VAL A 28 7.93 -1.79 -8.42
C VAL A 28 7.97 -1.87 -9.95
N MET A 29 8.55 -2.92 -10.52
CA MET A 29 8.58 -3.12 -11.98
C MET A 29 7.16 -3.31 -12.55
N GLY A 30 6.31 -4.08 -11.88
CA GLY A 30 4.90 -4.21 -12.25
C GLY A 30 4.17 -2.86 -12.22
N LEU A 31 4.37 -2.08 -11.14
CA LEU A 31 3.81 -0.74 -11.02
C LEU A 31 4.32 0.22 -12.10
N ALA A 32 5.62 0.18 -12.42
CA ALA A 32 6.21 0.99 -13.49
C ALA A 32 5.58 0.68 -14.86
N GLY A 33 5.29 -0.60 -15.13
CA GLY A 33 4.56 -1.01 -16.33
C GLY A 33 3.15 -0.40 -16.38
N GLU A 34 2.41 -0.45 -15.28
CA GLU A 34 1.08 0.17 -15.20
C GLU A 34 1.14 1.70 -15.36
N VAL A 35 2.14 2.36 -14.79
CA VAL A 35 2.37 3.81 -14.97
C VAL A 35 2.65 4.15 -16.44
N ALA A 36 3.43 3.33 -17.16
CA ALA A 36 3.66 3.52 -18.58
C ALA A 36 2.35 3.40 -19.39
N VAL A 37 1.51 2.41 -19.09
CA VAL A 37 0.19 2.25 -19.72
C VAL A 37 -0.73 3.44 -19.44
N LEU A 38 -0.73 3.96 -18.20
CA LEU A 38 -1.48 5.16 -17.84
C LEU A 38 -0.99 6.39 -18.60
N HIS A 39 0.33 6.55 -18.75
CA HIS A 39 0.92 7.63 -19.53
C HIS A 39 0.48 7.58 -21.00
N ASP A 40 0.53 6.41 -21.65
CA ASP A 40 0.08 6.24 -23.03
C ASP A 40 -1.42 6.52 -23.19
N ARG A 41 -2.22 6.14 -22.19
CA ARG A 41 -3.66 6.42 -22.17
C ARG A 41 -3.93 7.93 -22.05
N ILE A 42 -3.17 8.65 -21.22
CA ILE A 42 -3.26 10.12 -21.10
C ILE A 42 -2.88 10.78 -22.42
N ASP A 43 -1.74 10.44 -23.03
CA ASP A 43 -1.33 10.99 -24.35
C ASP A 43 -2.41 10.74 -25.42
N THR A 44 -3.00 9.54 -25.44
CA THR A 44 -4.12 9.22 -26.34
C THR A 44 -5.32 10.14 -26.10
N MET A 45 -5.69 10.37 -24.83
CA MET A 45 -6.79 11.28 -24.48
C MET A 45 -6.50 12.71 -24.94
N GLU A 46 -5.29 13.22 -24.71
CA GLU A 46 -4.90 14.57 -25.13
C GLU A 46 -4.94 14.74 -26.65
N ARG A 47 -4.45 13.76 -27.41
CA ARG A 47 -4.52 13.76 -28.88
C ARG A 47 -5.96 13.74 -29.39
N LEU A 48 -6.83 12.97 -28.73
CA LEU A 48 -8.24 12.92 -29.10
C LEU A 48 -8.95 14.24 -28.78
N LEU A 49 -8.64 14.88 -27.65
CA LEU A 49 -9.15 16.20 -27.30
C LEU A 49 -8.70 17.27 -28.30
N GLU A 50 -7.42 17.27 -28.69
CA GLU A 50 -6.89 18.18 -29.70
C GLU A 50 -7.57 17.98 -31.06
N LYS A 51 -7.71 16.72 -31.51
CA LYS A 51 -8.31 16.41 -32.81
C LYS A 51 -9.82 16.66 -32.88
N LYS A 52 -10.57 16.39 -31.81
CA LYS A 52 -12.04 16.41 -31.83
C LYS A 52 -12.66 17.66 -31.20
N VAL A 53 -11.99 18.26 -30.22
CA VAL A 53 -12.51 19.38 -29.42
C VAL A 53 -11.69 20.66 -29.65
N GLY A 54 -10.47 20.54 -30.18
CA GLY A 54 -9.60 21.68 -30.51
C GLY A 54 -8.77 22.21 -29.35
N ILE A 55 -8.78 21.54 -28.20
CA ILE A 55 -7.93 21.88 -27.04
C ILE A 55 -6.50 21.48 -27.38
N LYS A 56 -5.58 22.45 -27.52
CA LYS A 56 -4.19 22.14 -27.86
C LYS A 56 -3.46 21.52 -26.67
N ARG A 57 -2.55 20.59 -26.93
CA ARG A 57 -1.68 20.03 -25.87
C ARG A 57 -0.90 21.11 -25.12
N SER A 58 -0.46 22.15 -25.82
CA SER A 58 0.21 23.31 -25.20
C SER A 58 -0.65 24.10 -24.20
N GLU A 59 -1.98 24.01 -24.28
CA GLU A 59 -2.88 24.65 -23.30
C GLU A 59 -2.94 23.84 -22.00
N ILE A 60 -2.90 22.50 -22.11
CA ILE A 60 -2.82 21.59 -20.96
C ILE A 60 -1.50 21.82 -20.21
N GLU A 61 -0.37 21.89 -20.93
CA GLU A 61 0.96 22.16 -20.34
C GLU A 61 1.06 23.52 -19.64
N LYS A 62 0.32 24.51 -20.13
CA LYS A 62 0.30 25.87 -19.56
C LYS A 62 -0.80 26.07 -18.53
N TYR A 63 -1.61 25.05 -18.27
CA TYR A 63 -2.74 25.15 -17.37
C TYR A 63 -2.26 25.50 -15.94
N LYS A 64 -2.80 26.60 -15.40
CA LYS A 64 -2.57 27.02 -14.02
C LYS A 64 -3.83 26.76 -13.21
N PRO A 65 -3.83 25.78 -12.29
CA PRO A 65 -5.00 25.51 -11.47
C PRO A 65 -5.34 26.70 -10.57
N SER A 66 -6.63 26.92 -10.33
CA SER A 66 -7.08 27.89 -9.34
C SER A 66 -6.77 27.42 -7.91
N VAL A 67 -6.88 28.32 -6.94
CA VAL A 67 -6.70 27.99 -5.50
C VAL A 67 -7.65 26.87 -5.07
N ALA A 68 -8.90 26.88 -5.55
CA ALA A 68 -9.87 25.82 -5.26
C ALA A 68 -9.39 24.45 -5.77
N VAL A 69 -8.98 24.36 -7.04
CA VAL A 69 -8.48 23.11 -7.65
C VAL A 69 -7.21 22.62 -6.95
N MET A 70 -6.31 23.52 -6.56
CA MET A 70 -5.11 23.15 -5.80
C MET A 70 -5.44 22.57 -4.42
N THR A 71 -6.45 23.15 -3.75
CA THR A 71 -6.91 22.70 -2.43
C THR A 71 -7.53 21.30 -2.52
N GLU A 72 -8.39 21.06 -3.51
CA GLU A 72 -8.96 19.73 -3.77
C GLU A 72 -7.87 18.69 -4.03
N ARG A 73 -6.89 19.02 -4.88
CA ARG A 73 -5.75 18.14 -5.15
C ARG A 73 -4.88 17.90 -3.92
N ALA A 74 -4.73 18.89 -3.04
CA ALA A 74 -3.97 18.73 -1.81
C ALA A 74 -4.67 17.77 -0.84
N ALA A 75 -5.98 17.96 -0.62
CA ALA A 75 -6.79 17.07 0.22
C ALA A 75 -6.78 15.62 -0.30
N TRP A 76 -6.93 15.43 -1.62
CA TRP A 76 -6.85 14.11 -2.22
C TRP A 76 -5.47 13.46 -2.04
N ARG A 77 -4.38 14.22 -2.25
CA ARG A 77 -3.01 13.71 -2.05
C ARG A 77 -2.74 13.33 -0.61
N GLU A 78 -3.23 14.11 0.35
CA GLU A 78 -3.09 13.83 1.78
C GLU A 78 -3.77 12.51 2.14
N GLN A 79 -5.00 12.31 1.68
CA GLN A 79 -5.74 11.05 1.88
C GLN A 79 -4.99 9.87 1.26
N PHE A 80 -4.58 10.00 -0.01
CA PHE A 80 -3.85 8.95 -0.71
C PHE A 80 -2.53 8.58 -0.01
N LEU A 81 -1.77 9.59 0.44
CA LEU A 81 -0.52 9.35 1.14
C LEU A 81 -0.73 8.71 2.52
N SER A 82 -1.77 9.11 3.26
CA SER A 82 -2.09 8.47 4.55
C SER A 82 -2.45 6.99 4.37
N GLU A 83 -3.21 6.64 3.32
CA GLU A 83 -3.52 5.24 3.01
C GLU A 83 -2.26 4.43 2.67
N VAL A 84 -1.39 4.97 1.82
CA VAL A 84 -0.14 4.29 1.40
C VAL A 84 0.87 4.19 2.55
N LEU A 85 0.98 5.23 3.38
CA LEU A 85 1.96 5.33 4.46
C LEU A 85 1.42 4.90 5.81
N ARG A 86 0.24 4.26 5.85
CA ARG A 86 -0.42 3.84 7.08
C ARG A 86 0.50 3.03 8.01
N ILE A 87 1.35 2.17 7.45
CA ILE A 87 2.32 1.38 8.23
C ILE A 87 3.33 2.27 8.97
N VAL A 88 3.84 3.31 8.32
CA VAL A 88 4.79 4.27 8.91
C VAL A 88 4.10 5.10 9.99
N GLU A 89 2.83 5.46 9.80
CA GLU A 89 2.04 6.15 10.83
C GLU A 89 1.86 5.28 12.07
N ILE A 90 1.56 3.99 11.90
CA ILE A 90 1.42 3.03 13.00
C ILE A 90 2.74 2.89 13.76
N GLU A 91 3.86 2.74 13.04
CA GLU A 91 5.19 2.66 13.66
C GLU A 91 5.52 3.92 14.46
N ARG A 92 5.18 5.11 13.93
CA ARG A 92 5.35 6.37 14.65
C ARG A 92 4.47 6.45 15.91
N GLU A 93 3.22 5.99 15.83
CA GLU A 93 2.30 5.95 16.97
C GLU A 93 2.82 5.02 18.07
N ALA A 94 3.23 3.80 17.71
CA ALA A 94 3.85 2.82 18.60
C ALA A 94 5.07 3.39 19.34
N LEU A 95 5.95 4.11 18.64
CA LEU A 95 7.09 4.80 19.26
C LEU A 95 6.67 5.89 20.25
N THR A 96 5.56 6.58 19.96
CA THR A 96 5.06 7.67 20.82
C THR A 96 4.37 7.13 22.08
N THR A 97 3.63 6.03 21.96
CA THR A 97 2.91 5.39 23.06
C THR A 97 3.76 4.41 23.86
N GLY A 98 4.94 4.03 23.35
CA GLY A 98 5.81 3.01 23.92
C GLY A 98 5.34 1.57 23.63
N ASP A 99 4.39 1.40 22.70
CA ASP A 99 3.82 0.11 22.31
C ASP A 99 4.66 -0.55 21.19
N THR A 100 5.90 -0.88 21.50
CA THR A 100 6.87 -1.44 20.54
C THR A 100 7.06 -2.95 20.69
N ALA A 101 6.10 -3.65 21.33
CA ALA A 101 6.19 -5.09 21.52
C ALA A 101 6.20 -5.81 20.17
N HIS A 102 6.99 -6.88 20.05
CA HIS A 102 6.97 -7.70 18.83
C HIS A 102 5.59 -8.35 18.68
N TYR A 103 5.10 -8.45 17.45
CA TYR A 103 3.76 -8.95 17.14
C TYR A 103 3.44 -10.30 17.80
N ASP A 104 4.41 -11.22 17.84
CA ASP A 104 4.27 -12.53 18.47
C ASP A 104 4.09 -12.44 20.00
N GLU A 105 4.76 -11.49 20.66
CA GLU A 105 4.64 -11.24 22.10
C GLU A 105 3.30 -10.58 22.46
N ALA A 106 2.81 -9.68 21.60
CA ALA A 106 1.52 -9.04 21.75
C ALA A 106 0.35 -10.05 21.64
N ILE A 107 0.44 -11.02 20.72
CA ILE A 107 -0.54 -12.11 20.61
C ILE A 107 -0.54 -12.95 21.89
N ALA A 108 0.64 -13.36 22.37
CA ALA A 108 0.75 -14.17 23.59
C ALA A 108 0.14 -13.46 24.81
N LEU A 109 0.35 -12.15 24.96
CA LEU A 109 -0.23 -11.33 26.02
C LEU A 109 -1.76 -11.29 26.00
N VAL A 110 -2.36 -11.20 24.81
CA VAL A 110 -3.83 -11.21 24.64
C VAL A 110 -4.38 -12.60 24.93
N GLU A 111 -3.75 -13.65 24.38
CA GLU A 111 -4.15 -15.03 24.62
C GLU A 111 -4.02 -15.44 26.09
N GLU A 112 -3.04 -14.89 26.82
CA GLU A 112 -2.89 -15.11 28.26
C GLU A 112 -3.89 -14.33 29.10
N ARG A 113 -4.24 -13.10 28.70
CA ARG A 113 -5.30 -12.32 29.36
C ARG A 113 -6.66 -12.98 29.28
N ASP A 114 -6.93 -13.69 28.18
CA ASP A 114 -8.24 -14.30 27.91
C ASP A 114 -8.38 -15.72 28.50
N LYS A 115 -7.33 -16.27 29.14
CA LYS A 115 -7.42 -17.56 29.83
C LYS A 115 -8.35 -17.44 31.05
N PRO A 116 -9.37 -18.31 31.19
CA PRO A 116 -10.25 -18.29 32.35
C PRO A 116 -9.45 -18.55 33.63
N ARG A 117 -9.57 -17.65 34.61
CA ARG A 117 -8.89 -17.79 35.91
C ARG A 117 -9.20 -19.16 36.52
N ARG A 118 -8.20 -20.03 36.59
CA ARG A 118 -8.30 -21.36 37.22
C ARG A 118 -8.81 -21.18 38.66
N LYS A 119 -10.00 -21.71 38.97
CA LYS A 119 -10.50 -21.81 40.34
C LYS A 119 -9.56 -22.72 41.11
N THR A 120 -8.79 -22.18 42.04
CA THR A 120 -8.00 -22.95 42.99
C THR A 120 -8.96 -23.70 43.92
N SER A 121 -9.19 -24.99 43.66
CA SER A 121 -9.86 -25.85 44.63
C SER A 121 -8.95 -26.02 45.84
N LYS A 122 -9.32 -25.40 46.96
CA LYS A 122 -8.70 -25.66 48.27
C LYS A 122 -8.77 -27.17 48.54
N LYS A 123 -7.60 -27.77 48.77
CA LYS A 123 -7.43 -29.12 49.32
C LYS A 123 -8.32 -29.27 50.57
N ALA A 124 -9.27 -30.20 50.52
CA ALA A 124 -9.84 -30.77 51.74
C ALA A 124 -8.94 -31.93 52.18
N SER A 125 -8.23 -31.70 53.27
CA SER A 125 -7.45 -32.67 54.01
C SER A 125 -8.34 -33.83 54.46
N LYS A 126 -7.84 -35.06 54.38
CA LYS A 126 -8.34 -36.20 55.13
C LYS A 126 -7.15 -36.95 55.71
#